data_AF-A0A0R1WTB9-F1
#
_entry.id   AF-A0A0R1WTB9-F1
#
_cell.length_a   1.000
_cell.length_b   1.000
_cell.length_c   1.000
_cell.angle_alpha   90.00
_cell.angle_beta   90.00
_cell.angle_gamma   90.00
#
_symmetry.space_group_name_H-M   'P 1'
#
loop_
_entity.id
_entity.type
_entity.pdbx_description
1 polymer ?
#
loop_
_entity_poly.entity_id
_entity_poly.type
_entity_poly.pdbx_seq_one_letter_code
_entity_poly.pdbx_strand_id
1 'polypeptide(L)'
;MEEFFMKSMKNLTVALLALSLPLTTLPLTSSTTALAATNSQKAEKHTYTGNGSVKKMTKTAYHSKDSKGNIYSALFMADKPTVELTKKTTLNQYRTTWYATKKMSVRVDKHHSRTYYYVTSSDKKVSGWTWSGYLTKGIFKSAD
;
A
#
# COMPACT_ATOMS: atom_id res chain seq x y z
N MET A 1 -19.44 24.72 8.08
CA MET A 1 -20.39 23.72 8.60
C MET A 1 -20.55 22.70 7.48
N GLU A 2 -19.75 21.62 7.39
CA GLU A 2 -19.72 20.46 8.32
C GLU A 2 -21.18 19.98 8.54
N GLU A 3 -21.66 18.80 8.11
CA GLU A 3 -21.08 17.45 8.14
C GLU A 3 -21.95 16.43 7.34
N PHE A 4 -21.29 15.38 6.83
CA PHE A 4 -21.67 13.94 6.81
C PHE A 4 -23.15 13.49 6.76
N PHE A 5 -23.55 12.63 5.80
CA PHE A 5 -23.46 11.15 5.93
C PHE A 5 -24.29 10.37 4.86
N MET A 6 -23.62 9.37 4.25
CA MET A 6 -24.07 8.12 3.63
C MET A 6 -25.40 8.00 2.84
N LYS A 7 -25.28 7.49 1.61
CA LYS A 7 -26.22 6.48 1.09
C LYS A 7 -25.48 5.40 0.31
N SER A 8 -25.48 4.20 0.88
CA SER A 8 -25.20 2.93 0.19
C SER A 8 -26.08 2.82 -1.06
N MET A 9 -25.50 2.53 -2.22
CA MET A 9 -26.25 2.01 -3.36
C MET A 9 -25.61 0.72 -3.87
N LYS A 10 -26.39 -0.34 -3.69
CA LYS A 10 -26.17 -1.70 -4.17
C LYS A 10 -26.57 -1.73 -5.65
N ASN A 11 -25.75 -2.39 -6.46
CA ASN A 11 -26.05 -3.13 -7.68
C ASN A 11 -27.16 -2.59 -8.61
N LEU A 12 -26.76 -2.08 -9.78
CA LEU A 12 -27.62 -2.10 -10.97
C LEU A 12 -26.88 -2.72 -12.15
N THR A 13 -27.30 -3.93 -12.48
CA THR A 13 -27.05 -4.63 -13.74
C THR A 13 -27.86 -3.94 -14.84
N VAL A 14 -27.24 -3.59 -15.96
CA VAL A 14 -27.95 -3.33 -17.22
C VAL A 14 -27.21 -4.08 -18.33
N ALA A 15 -27.89 -5.09 -18.87
CA ALA A 15 -27.52 -5.81 -20.08
C ALA A 15 -27.99 -5.02 -21.30
N LEU A 16 -27.17 -4.94 -22.35
CA LEU A 16 -27.65 -4.68 -23.70
C LEU A 16 -27.12 -5.76 -24.65
N LEU A 17 -28.08 -6.37 -25.35
CA LEU A 17 -27.95 -7.41 -26.37
C LEU A 17 -27.41 -6.83 -27.69
N ALA A 18 -26.55 -7.58 -28.37
CA ALA A 18 -26.67 -7.98 -29.79
C ALA A 18 -25.34 -8.52 -30.30
N LEU A 19 -25.31 -9.74 -30.84
CA LEU A 19 -24.45 -10.14 -31.96
C LEU A 19 -24.83 -11.56 -32.40
N SER A 20 -25.15 -11.71 -33.68
CA SER A 20 -25.70 -12.90 -34.32
C SER A 20 -24.66 -13.64 -35.18
N LEU A 21 -24.58 -14.98 -35.00
CA LEU A 21 -24.17 -16.08 -35.92
C LEU A 21 -22.68 -16.19 -36.37
N PRO A 22 -22.21 -17.37 -36.88
CA PRO A 22 -22.26 -18.75 -36.36
C PRO A 22 -20.87 -19.49 -36.36
N LEU A 23 -20.85 -20.72 -35.82
CA LEU A 23 -19.75 -21.69 -35.67
C LEU A 23 -18.76 -21.86 -36.84
N THR A 24 -17.46 -21.95 -36.54
CA THR A 24 -16.49 -22.85 -37.19
C THR A 24 -15.25 -23.06 -36.32
N THR A 25 -14.94 -24.31 -35.99
CA THR A 25 -13.82 -24.73 -35.14
C THR A 25 -12.55 -24.94 -35.95
N LEU A 26 -11.44 -24.35 -35.51
CA LEU A 26 -10.08 -24.70 -35.94
C LEU A 26 -9.20 -24.81 -34.69
N PRO A 27 -8.57 -25.96 -34.37
CA PRO A 27 -7.55 -26.03 -33.33
C PRO A 27 -6.20 -25.62 -33.95
N LEU A 28 -5.82 -24.34 -33.80
CA LEU A 28 -4.44 -23.92 -33.98
C LEU A 28 -3.77 -23.83 -32.61
N THR A 29 -2.88 -24.77 -32.34
CA THR A 29 -1.92 -24.70 -31.26
C THR A 29 -0.98 -23.53 -31.55
N SER A 30 -1.14 -22.43 -30.83
CA SER A 30 -0.17 -21.34 -30.80
C SER A 30 -0.15 -20.80 -29.39
N SER A 31 1.01 -20.96 -28.77
CA SER A 31 1.39 -20.57 -27.42
C SER A 31 0.86 -19.19 -27.08
N THR A 32 -0.27 -19.14 -26.38
CA THR A 32 -0.80 -17.86 -25.88
C THR A 32 0.09 -17.46 -24.71
N THR A 33 0.93 -16.46 -24.93
CA THR A 33 1.47 -15.65 -23.83
C THR A 33 0.26 -15.08 -23.11
N ALA A 34 -0.09 -15.69 -21.98
CA ALA A 34 -1.15 -15.21 -21.12
C ALA A 34 -0.75 -13.81 -20.63
N LEU A 35 -1.32 -12.78 -21.26
CA LEU A 35 -1.30 -11.43 -20.73
C LEU A 35 -2.03 -11.49 -19.39
N ALA A 36 -1.25 -11.46 -18.32
CA ALA A 36 -1.76 -11.47 -16.96
C ALA A 36 -2.77 -10.32 -16.80
N ALA A 37 -4.05 -10.66 -16.76
CA ALA A 37 -5.09 -9.77 -16.31
C ALA A 37 -4.79 -9.44 -14.85
N THR A 38 -4.11 -8.32 -14.62
CA THR A 38 -3.91 -7.78 -13.28
C THR A 38 -5.26 -7.27 -12.81
N ASN A 39 -5.96 -8.13 -12.08
CA ASN A 39 -7.17 -7.78 -11.35
C ASN A 39 -6.77 -6.71 -10.32
N SER A 40 -6.84 -5.45 -10.75
CA SER A 40 -6.47 -4.30 -9.94
C SER A 40 -7.58 -4.07 -8.92
N GLN A 41 -7.52 -4.82 -7.82
CA GLN A 41 -8.35 -4.50 -6.66
C GLN A 41 -8.08 -3.04 -6.28
N LYS A 42 -9.15 -2.25 -6.21
CA LYS A 42 -9.10 -0.82 -5.88
C LYS A 42 -8.27 -0.65 -4.60
N ALA A 43 -7.05 -0.12 -4.76
CA ALA A 43 -6.14 0.07 -3.66
C ALA A 43 -6.74 1.06 -2.67
N GLU A 44 -6.70 0.72 -1.39
CA GLU A 44 -7.19 1.59 -0.32
C GLU A 44 -6.29 2.82 -0.21
N LYS A 45 -6.85 3.99 -0.53
CA LYS A 45 -6.15 5.27 -0.53
C LYS A 45 -6.53 6.08 0.70
N HIS A 46 -5.52 6.61 1.38
CA HIS A 46 -5.70 7.53 2.49
C HIS A 46 -4.91 8.80 2.23
N THR A 47 -5.57 9.95 2.31
CA THR A 47 -4.92 11.25 2.17
C THR A 47 -4.75 11.87 3.54
N TYR A 48 -3.51 12.21 3.89
CA TYR A 48 -3.18 12.84 5.17
C TYR A 48 -2.57 14.21 4.93
N THR A 49 -2.90 15.16 5.81
CA THR A 49 -2.23 16.46 5.84
C THR A 49 -0.98 16.32 6.69
N GLY A 50 0.17 16.77 6.22
CA GLY A 50 1.39 16.66 7.02
C GLY A 50 2.50 17.46 6.40
N ASN A 51 3.44 17.92 7.22
CA ASN A 51 4.60 18.69 6.76
C ASN A 51 5.50 17.94 5.75
N GLY A 52 5.16 16.70 5.34
CA GLY A 52 5.75 15.96 4.21
C GLY A 52 7.25 15.70 4.30
N SER A 53 7.88 16.20 5.35
CA SER A 53 9.32 16.37 5.43
C SER A 53 9.94 15.04 5.78
N VAL A 54 10.36 14.33 4.73
CA VAL A 54 11.07 13.07 4.86
C VAL A 54 12.46 13.35 5.42
N LYS A 55 12.72 12.85 6.62
CA LYS A 55 14.03 12.92 7.28
C LYS A 55 14.76 11.60 7.09
N LYS A 56 16.05 11.66 6.75
CA LYS A 56 16.93 10.47 6.79
C LYS A 56 17.12 10.03 8.24
N MET A 57 17.31 8.74 8.44
CA MET A 57 17.65 8.15 9.74
C MET A 57 18.68 7.05 9.56
N THR A 58 19.36 6.70 10.65
CA THR A 58 20.27 5.55 10.69
C THR A 58 19.53 4.28 10.31
N LYS A 59 20.12 3.49 9.40
CA LYS A 59 19.56 2.20 8.99
C LYS A 59 19.36 1.33 10.21
N THR A 60 18.11 1.01 10.50
CA THR A 60 17.73 0.25 11.69
C THR A 60 16.89 -0.94 11.28
N ALA A 61 17.19 -2.11 11.83
CA ALA A 61 16.42 -3.33 11.61
C ALA A 61 15.14 -3.34 12.48
N TYR A 62 14.05 -3.82 11.89
CA TYR A 62 12.74 -3.97 12.53
C TYR A 62 12.10 -5.29 12.11
N HIS A 63 11.19 -5.77 12.95
CA HIS A 63 10.28 -6.87 12.66
C HIS A 63 8.83 -6.37 12.70
N SER A 64 7.95 -7.04 11.95
CA SER A 64 6.51 -6.77 11.98
C SER A 64 5.96 -7.16 13.36
N LYS A 65 5.25 -6.25 14.03
CA LYS A 65 4.64 -6.49 15.34
C LYS A 65 3.33 -7.27 15.24
N ASP A 66 2.51 -6.93 14.23
CA ASP A 66 1.12 -7.37 14.13
C ASP A 66 0.77 -7.79 12.70
N SER A 67 -0.26 -8.64 12.55
CA SER A 67 -0.76 -9.10 11.26
C SER A 67 -1.44 -7.99 10.44
N LYS A 68 -1.83 -6.88 11.07
CA LYS A 68 -2.50 -5.73 10.46
C LYS A 68 -1.56 -4.67 9.90
N GLY A 69 -0.24 -4.85 10.02
CA GLY A 69 0.73 -3.89 9.52
C GLY A 69 0.61 -3.69 8.01
N ASN A 70 0.35 -2.46 7.56
CA ASN A 70 0.23 -2.13 6.14
C ASN A 70 1.50 -1.45 5.61
N ILE A 71 1.81 -1.68 4.33
CA ILE A 71 2.85 -0.98 3.58
C ILE A 71 2.17 -0.12 2.51
N TYR A 72 2.53 1.14 2.45
CA TYR A 72 1.95 2.15 1.58
C TYR A 72 2.97 2.69 0.58
N SER A 73 2.50 3.07 -0.62
CA SER A 73 3.17 4.04 -1.47
C SER A 73 2.83 5.44 -0.98
N ALA A 74 3.79 6.37 -0.99
CA ALA A 74 3.53 7.77 -0.65
C ALA A 74 3.70 8.65 -1.89
N LEU A 75 2.71 9.49 -2.16
CA LEU A 75 2.76 10.57 -3.12
C LEU A 75 2.73 11.90 -2.36
N PHE A 76 3.79 12.69 -2.48
CA PHE A 76 3.89 14.01 -1.87
C PHE A 76 3.44 15.06 -2.89
N MET A 77 2.47 15.89 -2.52
CA MET A 77 2.00 16.96 -3.39
C MET A 77 3.01 18.11 -3.41
N ALA A 78 3.24 18.71 -4.59
CA ALA A 78 4.21 19.81 -4.72
C ALA A 78 3.68 21.11 -4.10
N ASP A 79 2.39 21.40 -4.32
CA ASP A 79 1.79 22.69 -3.98
C ASP A 79 1.16 22.74 -2.58
N LYS A 80 1.07 21.60 -1.90
CA LYS A 80 0.36 21.46 -0.62
C LYS A 80 1.13 20.54 0.32
N PRO A 81 1.09 20.80 1.64
CA PRO A 81 1.67 19.90 2.65
C PRO A 81 0.73 18.70 2.88
N THR A 82 0.52 17.90 1.84
CA THR A 82 -0.32 16.71 1.85
C THR A 82 0.44 15.52 1.27
N VAL A 83 0.17 14.36 1.86
CA VAL A 83 0.71 13.08 1.40
C VAL A 83 -0.43 12.10 1.20
N GLU A 84 -0.51 11.54 0.00
CA GLU A 84 -1.41 10.44 -0.31
C GLU A 84 -0.69 9.11 -0.06
N LEU A 85 -1.24 8.32 0.86
CA LEU A 85 -0.80 6.97 1.18
C LEU A 85 -1.72 5.95 0.52
N THR A 86 -1.22 5.25 -0.50
CA THR A 86 -1.95 4.17 -1.18
C THR A 86 -1.45 2.82 -0.67
N LYS A 87 -2.34 1.99 -0.13
CA LYS A 87 -1.98 0.66 0.38
C LYS A 87 -1.46 -0.20 -0.77
N LYS A 88 -0.27 -0.77 -0.59
CA LYS A 88 0.37 -1.69 -1.54
C LYS A 88 0.18 -3.15 -1.11
N THR A 89 0.52 -3.44 0.15
CA THR A 89 0.55 -4.80 0.70
C THR A 89 0.58 -4.73 2.22
N THR A 90 0.70 -5.87 2.89
CA THR A 90 0.83 -5.97 4.35
C THR A 90 2.22 -6.45 4.74
N LEU A 91 2.70 -6.00 5.89
CA LEU A 91 3.96 -6.41 6.50
C LEU A 91 4.01 -7.93 6.77
N ASN A 92 2.87 -8.53 7.13
CA ASN A 92 2.78 -9.95 7.47
C ASN A 92 2.85 -10.89 6.24
N GLN A 93 2.60 -10.36 5.03
CA GLN A 93 2.78 -11.14 3.81
C GLN A 93 4.25 -11.55 3.60
N TYR A 94 5.20 -10.87 4.26
CA TYR A 94 6.62 -11.13 4.15
C TYR A 94 7.23 -11.44 5.52
N ARG A 95 7.72 -12.66 5.70
CA ARG A 95 8.53 -13.04 6.86
C ARG A 95 9.97 -12.60 6.65
N THR A 96 10.24 -11.31 6.85
CA THR A 96 11.53 -10.68 6.57
C THR A 96 11.91 -9.67 7.65
N THR A 97 13.19 -9.30 7.70
CA THR A 97 13.67 -8.16 8.46
C THR A 97 13.49 -6.90 7.65
N TRP A 98 12.83 -5.91 8.24
CA TRP A 98 12.57 -4.61 7.62
C TRP A 98 13.64 -3.61 8.03
N TYR A 99 14.29 -2.99 7.05
CA TYR A 99 15.26 -1.94 7.30
C TYR A 99 14.62 -0.57 7.10
N ALA A 100 14.47 0.20 8.17
CA ALA A 100 14.03 1.58 8.08
C ALA A 100 15.21 2.53 7.87
N THR A 101 15.09 3.43 6.89
CA THR A 101 16.15 4.39 6.52
C THR A 101 15.68 5.83 6.46
N LYS A 102 14.36 6.05 6.40
CA LYS A 102 13.75 7.37 6.40
C LYS A 102 12.54 7.38 7.31
N LYS A 103 12.22 8.55 7.84
CA LYS A 103 11.02 8.79 8.64
C LYS A 103 10.29 10.04 8.17
N MET A 104 8.97 10.02 8.32
CA MET A 104 8.12 11.20 8.13
C MET A 104 7.05 11.23 9.23
N SER A 105 6.56 12.42 9.56
CA SER A 105 5.43 12.59 10.46
C SER A 105 4.27 13.17 9.67
N VAL A 106 3.09 12.57 9.80
CA VAL A 106 1.86 13.00 9.12
C VAL A 106 0.81 13.32 10.18
N ARG A 107 0.03 14.39 9.99
CA ARG A 107 -1.13 14.66 10.84
C ARG A 107 -2.30 13.85 10.32
N VAL A 108 -2.86 13.01 11.18
CA VAL A 108 -4.02 12.20 10.84
C VAL A 108 -5.30 13.01 11.09
N ASP A 109 -5.26 13.85 12.11
CA ASP A 109 -6.35 14.71 12.55
C ASP A 109 -5.76 15.91 13.32
N LYS A 110 -6.60 16.81 13.83
CA LYS A 110 -6.16 18.11 14.40
C LYS A 110 -5.14 17.97 15.54
N HIS A 111 -5.19 16.86 16.29
CA HIS A 111 -4.38 16.66 17.49
C HIS A 111 -3.39 15.49 17.39
N HIS A 112 -3.61 14.52 16.48
CA HIS A 112 -2.76 13.35 16.40
C HIS A 112 -1.86 13.37 15.16
N SER A 113 -0.58 13.11 15.41
CA SER A 113 0.42 12.86 14.37
C SER A 113 0.90 11.42 14.44
N ARG A 114 1.11 10.81 13.28
CA ARG A 114 1.68 9.46 13.16
C ARG A 114 3.03 9.52 12.47
N THR A 115 4.00 8.82 13.05
CA THR A 115 5.32 8.65 12.44
C THR A 115 5.33 7.43 11.55
N TYR A 116 5.64 7.63 10.28
CA TYR A 116 5.82 6.58 9.29
C TYR A 116 7.32 6.39 9.00
N TYR A 117 7.71 5.14 8.85
CA TYR A 117 9.05 4.74 8.44
C TYR A 117 9.03 4.19 7.01
N TYR A 118 10.01 4.62 6.23
CA TYR A 118 10.29 4.00 4.94
C TYR A 118 11.11 2.75 5.18
N VAL A 119 10.47 1.61 4.97
CA VAL A 119 11.05 0.28 5.18
C VAL A 119 11.37 -0.37 3.85
N THR A 120 12.40 -1.20 3.86
CA THR A 120 12.79 -2.05 2.74
C THR A 120 13.05 -3.45 3.27
N SER A 121 12.55 -4.48 2.58
CA SER A 121 12.77 -5.87 2.96
C SER A 121 14.26 -6.23 2.83
N SER A 122 14.71 -7.27 3.53
CA SER A 122 16.09 -7.76 3.41
C SER A 122 16.50 -8.07 1.97
N ASP A 123 15.57 -8.66 1.23
CA ASP A 123 15.73 -9.04 -0.17
C ASP A 123 15.61 -7.87 -1.15
N LYS A 124 15.33 -6.66 -0.65
CA LYS A 124 15.13 -5.42 -1.42
C LYS A 124 14.00 -5.45 -2.44
N LYS A 125 13.22 -6.52 -2.50
CA LYS A 125 12.07 -6.71 -3.41
C LYS A 125 10.88 -5.81 -3.06
N VAL A 126 10.71 -5.49 -1.77
CA VAL A 126 9.54 -4.75 -1.27
C VAL A 126 10.00 -3.56 -0.47
N SER A 127 9.43 -2.41 -0.80
CA SER A 127 9.64 -1.17 -0.07
C SER A 127 8.39 -0.31 -0.05
N GLY A 128 8.32 0.52 0.99
CA GLY A 128 7.24 1.47 1.17
C GLY A 128 7.22 2.07 2.57
N TRP A 129 6.17 2.81 2.84
CA TRP A 129 5.95 3.49 4.11
C TRP A 129 5.05 2.65 5.01
N THR A 130 5.42 2.52 6.27
CA THR A 130 4.57 1.86 7.27
C THR A 130 4.55 2.67 8.55
N TRP A 131 3.45 2.58 9.29
CA TRP A 131 3.36 3.26 10.59
C TRP A 131 4.32 2.59 11.58
N SER A 132 5.10 3.41 12.28
CA SER A 132 6.09 2.94 13.26
C SER A 132 5.49 2.04 14.36
N GLY A 133 4.21 2.23 14.72
CA GLY A 133 3.52 1.40 15.71
C GLY A 133 3.32 -0.07 15.30
N TYR A 134 3.46 -0.39 14.01
CA TYR A 134 3.42 -1.77 13.50
C TYR A 134 4.79 -2.45 13.47
N LEU A 135 5.85 -1.77 13.91
CA LEU A 135 7.20 -2.30 13.89
C LEU A 135 7.74 -2.45 15.30
N THR A 136 8.42 -3.56 15.52
CA THR A 136 9.23 -3.82 16.71
C THR A 136 10.70 -3.69 16.32
N LYS A 137 11.45 -2.89 17.06
CA LYS A 137 12.88 -2.69 16.79
C LYS A 137 13.62 -4.01 16.97
N GLY A 138 14.43 -4.40 16.00
CA GLY A 138 15.31 -5.55 16.13
C GLY A 138 16.30 -5.30 17.26
N ILE A 139 16.31 -6.16 18.27
CA ILE A 139 17.36 -6.16 19.29
C ILE A 139 18.50 -6.97 18.69
N PHE A 140 19.61 -6.31 18.37
CA PHE A 140 20.85 -7.02 18.07
C PHE A 140 21.35 -7.61 19.39
N LYS A 141 21.09 -8.89 19.63
CA LYS A 141 21.79 -9.64 20.66
C LYS A 141 23.05 -10.19 20.00
N SER A 142 24.21 -9.69 20.41
CA SER A 142 25.48 -10.37 20.14
C SER A 142 25.36 -11.78 20.72
N ALA A 143 25.74 -12.81 19.96
CA ALA A 143 26.01 -14.10 20.57
C ALA A 143 27.32 -13.96 21.35
N ASP A 144 27.27 -14.27 22.65
CA ASP A 144 28.45 -14.49 23.50
C ASP A 144 28.95 -15.92 23.28
#